data_AF-A0A836X247-F1
#
_entry.id   AF-A0A836X247-F1
#
_cell.length_a   1.000
_cell.length_b   1.000
_cell.length_c   1.000
_cell.angle_alpha   90.00
_cell.angle_beta   90.00
_cell.angle_gamma   90.00
#
_symmetry.space_group_name_H-M   'P 1'
#
loop_
_entity.id
_entity.type
_entity.pdbx_description
1 polymer ?
#
loop_
_entity_poly.entity_id
_entity_poly.type
_entity_poly.pdbx_seq_one_letter_code
_entity_poly.pdbx_strand_id
1 'polypeptide(L)'
;MIFVSLSWADDDPQTAKMRSACDNEKNSAACFRMGERYRTVDRDNKTALIFYKKSCDAGYMTGCTNGGNLLYMKGTQYGKEWKEAKIMYQKSCDAGEDPACFNLGSINYREGRQKKAINFYKQACKMGNQPGCAKEQRLKR
;
A
#
# COMPACT_ATOMS: atom_id res chain seq x y z
N MET A 1 36.83 -7.42 14.39
CA MET A 1 35.56 -7.95 13.85
C MET A 1 34.47 -6.96 14.19
N ILE A 2 34.01 -6.17 13.22
CA ILE A 2 32.95 -5.19 13.45
C ILE A 2 31.63 -5.95 13.31
N PHE A 3 30.98 -6.21 14.44
CA PHE A 3 29.59 -6.63 14.47
C PHE A 3 28.74 -5.41 14.10
N VAL A 4 28.38 -5.28 12.83
CA VAL A 4 27.36 -4.32 12.41
C VAL A 4 26.01 -4.91 12.82
N SER A 5 25.62 -4.70 14.07
CA SER A 5 24.24 -4.86 14.50
C SER A 5 23.35 -4.00 13.60
N LEU A 6 22.17 -4.47 13.19
CA LEU A 6 21.18 -3.72 12.41
C LEU A 6 20.61 -2.46 13.14
N SER A 7 21.28 -1.95 14.19
CA SER A 7 20.82 -0.89 15.09
C SER A 7 21.05 0.54 14.58
N TRP A 8 22.05 0.78 13.71
CA TRP A 8 22.46 2.12 13.26
C TRP A 8 21.41 2.89 12.46
N ALA A 9 20.34 2.22 12.06
CA ALA A 9 19.29 2.80 11.25
C ALA A 9 18.41 3.78 12.09
N ASP A 10 18.11 3.42 13.34
CA ASP A 10 17.35 4.27 14.26
C ASP A 10 18.24 5.35 14.94
N ASP A 11 19.57 5.27 14.78
CA ASP A 11 20.54 6.14 15.46
C ASP A 11 20.82 7.48 14.75
N ASP A 12 20.36 7.65 13.51
CA ASP A 12 20.52 8.93 12.79
C ASP A 12 19.48 9.98 13.26
N PRO A 13 19.90 11.20 13.65
CA PRO A 13 19.00 12.26 14.13
C PRO A 13 17.83 12.57 13.19
N GLN A 14 18.00 12.40 11.88
CA GLN A 14 16.96 12.63 10.90
C GLN A 14 15.86 11.56 10.98
N THR A 15 16.26 10.30 11.16
CA THR A 15 15.31 9.18 11.32
C THR A 15 14.53 9.31 12.63
N ALA A 16 15.20 9.64 13.73
CA ALA A 16 14.55 9.87 15.03
C ALA A 16 13.52 11.02 14.96
N LYS A 17 13.89 12.15 14.31
CA LYS A 17 12.97 13.27 14.10
C LYS A 17 11.75 12.88 13.26
N MET A 18 11.96 12.14 12.18
CA MET A 18 10.87 11.69 11.30
C MET A 18 9.92 10.71 11.98
N ARG A 19 10.47 9.81 12.82
CA ARG A 19 9.66 8.92 13.65
C ARG A 19 8.82 9.69 14.65
N SER A 20 9.41 10.67 15.36
CA SER A 20 8.66 11.57 16.25
C SER A 20 7.56 12.33 15.51
N ALA A 21 7.82 12.84 14.30
CA ALA A 21 6.80 13.53 13.51
C ALA A 21 5.64 12.60 13.11
N CYS A 22 5.91 11.33 12.81
CA CYS A 22 4.86 10.34 12.56
C CYS A 22 4.01 10.09 13.83
N ASP A 23 4.65 9.85 14.97
CA ASP A 23 3.98 9.40 16.19
C ASP A 23 3.28 10.55 16.95
N ASN A 24 3.93 11.70 17.08
CA ASN A 24 3.48 12.82 17.93
C ASN A 24 2.68 13.86 17.16
N GLU A 25 3.07 14.15 15.93
CA GLU A 25 2.43 15.20 15.10
C GLU A 25 1.39 14.62 14.13
N LYS A 26 1.20 13.28 14.14
CA LYS A 26 0.36 12.54 13.18
C LYS A 26 0.66 12.90 11.73
N ASN A 27 1.92 13.22 11.44
CA ASN A 27 2.34 13.60 10.10
C ASN A 27 2.32 12.35 9.20
N SER A 28 1.30 12.29 8.34
CA SER A 28 1.02 11.15 7.49
C SER A 28 2.13 10.87 6.47
N ALA A 29 2.75 11.93 5.93
CA ALA A 29 3.90 11.81 5.02
C ALA A 29 5.17 11.33 5.74
N ALA A 30 5.39 11.73 7.00
CA ALA A 30 6.48 11.20 7.81
C ALA A 30 6.30 9.70 8.10
N CYS A 31 5.08 9.28 8.43
CA CYS A 31 4.76 7.86 8.58
C CYS A 31 5.01 7.07 7.28
N PHE A 32 4.62 7.62 6.13
CA PHE A 32 4.88 6.99 4.84
C PHE A 32 6.38 6.80 4.59
N ARG A 33 7.19 7.84 4.81
CA ARG A 33 8.64 7.78 4.64
C ARG A 33 9.30 6.77 5.56
N MET A 34 8.84 6.65 6.81
CA MET A 34 9.28 5.58 7.71
C MET A 34 8.92 4.21 7.14
N GLY A 35 7.71 4.04 6.60
CA GLY A 35 7.31 2.81 5.92
C GLY A 35 8.24 2.45 4.75
N GLU A 36 8.54 3.40 3.86
CA GLU A 36 9.47 3.20 2.75
C GLU A 36 10.87 2.85 3.23
N ARG A 37 11.37 3.52 4.28
CA ARG A 37 12.68 3.24 4.89
C ARG A 37 12.77 1.79 5.38
N TYR A 38 11.82 1.36 6.21
CA TYR A 38 11.80 -0.03 6.70
C TYR A 38 11.67 -1.04 5.57
N ARG A 39 10.88 -0.73 4.52
CA ARG A 39 10.71 -1.61 3.36
C ARG A 39 12.00 -1.76 2.55
N THR A 40 12.74 -0.67 2.33
CA THR A 40 13.84 -0.60 1.35
C THR A 40 15.22 -0.72 1.96
N VAL A 41 15.47 -0.03 3.06
CA VAL A 41 16.76 0.03 3.74
C VAL A 41 16.88 -1.15 4.70
N ASP A 42 15.95 -1.25 5.65
CA ASP A 42 16.00 -2.26 6.71
C ASP A 42 15.46 -3.63 6.24
N ARG A 43 14.77 -3.64 5.08
CA ARG A 43 14.12 -4.81 4.49
C ARG A 43 13.14 -5.52 5.44
N ASP A 44 12.53 -4.76 6.34
CA ASP A 44 11.52 -5.21 7.28
C ASP A 44 10.11 -4.80 6.83
N ASN A 45 9.48 -5.70 6.06
CA ASN A 45 8.11 -5.51 5.59
C ASN A 45 7.07 -5.49 6.72
N LYS A 46 7.34 -6.12 7.88
CA LYS A 46 6.39 -6.15 8.99
C LYS A 46 6.32 -4.77 9.63
N THR A 47 7.47 -4.16 9.92
CA THR A 47 7.53 -2.80 10.47
C THR A 47 7.10 -1.77 9.45
N ALA A 48 7.46 -1.93 8.16
CA ALA A 48 6.97 -1.07 7.09
C ALA A 48 5.44 -1.03 7.01
N LEU A 49 4.78 -2.19 7.14
CA LEU A 49 3.32 -2.28 7.13
C LEU A 49 2.68 -1.49 8.29
N ILE A 50 3.30 -1.48 9.48
CA ILE A 50 2.79 -0.70 10.63
C ILE A 50 2.79 0.79 10.28
N PHE A 51 3.89 1.29 9.73
CA PHE A 51 4.02 2.70 9.35
C PHE A 51 3.11 3.09 8.17
N TYR A 52 2.95 2.21 7.18
CA TYR A 52 1.97 2.42 6.11
C TYR A 52 0.53 2.46 6.61
N LYS A 53 0.16 1.62 7.59
CA LYS A 53 -1.16 1.69 8.23
C LYS A 53 -1.34 3.02 8.96
N LYS A 54 -0.36 3.48 9.74
CA LYS A 54 -0.39 4.80 10.39
C LYS A 54 -0.55 5.93 9.36
N SER A 55 0.23 5.90 8.28
CA SER A 55 0.14 6.86 7.17
C SER A 55 -1.25 6.87 6.53
N CYS A 56 -1.80 5.68 6.28
CA CYS A 56 -3.12 5.48 5.69
C CYS A 56 -4.22 6.06 6.59
N ASP A 57 -4.18 5.74 7.90
CA ASP A 57 -5.17 6.19 8.87
C ASP A 57 -5.08 7.70 9.15
N ALA A 58 -3.89 8.30 8.95
CA ALA A 58 -3.67 9.74 8.98
C ALA A 58 -4.00 10.46 7.65
N GLY A 59 -4.60 9.76 6.69
CA GLY A 59 -5.14 10.36 5.45
C GLY A 59 -4.22 10.34 4.23
N TYR A 60 -2.99 9.82 4.34
CA TYR A 60 -2.08 9.73 3.20
C TYR A 60 -2.25 8.40 2.48
N MET A 61 -3.06 8.43 1.43
CA MET A 61 -3.62 7.26 0.76
C MET A 61 -2.60 6.41 0.03
N THR A 62 -1.46 6.98 -0.38
CA THR A 62 -0.32 6.20 -0.88
C THR A 62 0.19 5.19 0.16
N GLY A 63 0.08 5.51 1.46
CA GLY A 63 0.34 4.55 2.54
C GLY A 63 -0.66 3.38 2.54
N CYS A 64 -1.93 3.65 2.25
CA CYS A 64 -2.92 2.59 2.07
C CYS A 64 -2.58 1.69 0.88
N THR A 65 -2.19 2.26 -0.27
CA THR A 65 -1.79 1.51 -1.46
C THR A 65 -0.58 0.63 -1.17
N ASN A 66 0.49 1.17 -0.58
CA ASN A 66 1.73 0.43 -0.33
C ASN A 66 1.57 -0.61 0.78
N GLY A 67 0.81 -0.31 1.84
CA GLY A 67 0.45 -1.29 2.86
C GLY A 67 -0.40 -2.43 2.29
N GLY A 68 -1.35 -2.10 1.41
CA GLY A 68 -2.13 -3.07 0.65
C GLY A 68 -1.26 -3.98 -0.22
N ASN A 69 -0.23 -3.44 -0.88
CA ASN A 69 0.73 -4.21 -1.68
C ASN A 69 1.47 -5.24 -0.83
N LEU A 70 1.97 -4.84 0.35
CA LEU A 70 2.65 -5.77 1.26
C LEU A 70 1.73 -6.89 1.75
N LEU A 71 0.49 -6.56 2.10
CA LEU A 71 -0.51 -7.54 2.52
C LEU A 71 -0.88 -8.49 1.39
N TYR A 72 -1.04 -7.98 0.18
CA TYR A 72 -1.37 -8.78 -0.99
C TYR A 72 -0.27 -9.78 -1.35
N MET A 73 1.00 -9.38 -1.26
CA MET A 73 2.14 -10.26 -1.52
C MET A 73 2.31 -11.34 -0.45
N LYS A 74 2.00 -11.02 0.81
CA LYS A 74 2.08 -11.96 1.93
C LYS A 74 0.89 -12.92 1.98
N GLY A 75 -0.30 -12.43 1.64
CA GLY A 75 -1.55 -13.15 1.82
C GLY A 75 -1.80 -14.23 0.77
N THR A 76 -2.43 -15.31 1.20
CA THR A 76 -3.05 -16.27 0.28
C THR A 76 -4.42 -15.76 -0.16
N GLN A 77 -4.88 -16.19 -1.34
CA GLN A 77 -6.20 -15.81 -1.84
C GLN A 77 -7.27 -16.17 -0.80
N TYR A 78 -8.13 -15.20 -0.46
CA TYR A 78 -9.15 -15.28 0.60
C TYR A 78 -8.66 -15.35 2.05
N GLY A 79 -7.34 -15.35 2.28
CA GLY A 79 -6.73 -15.28 3.61
C GLY A 79 -6.98 -13.94 4.33
N LYS A 80 -6.49 -13.85 5.57
CA LYS A 80 -6.64 -12.64 6.40
C LYS A 80 -6.00 -11.42 5.73
N GLU A 81 -4.74 -11.52 5.35
CA GLU A 81 -4.00 -10.43 4.72
C GLU A 81 -4.62 -10.03 3.37
N TRP A 82 -5.16 -10.99 2.62
CA TRP A 82 -5.88 -10.71 1.37
C TRP A 82 -7.11 -9.82 1.61
N LYS A 83 -7.90 -10.12 2.65
CA LYS A 83 -9.05 -9.30 3.04
C LYS A 83 -8.62 -7.92 3.54
N GLU A 84 -7.54 -7.85 4.32
CA GLU A 84 -6.98 -6.56 4.77
C GLU A 84 -6.48 -5.71 3.59
N ALA A 85 -5.80 -6.33 2.60
CA ALA A 85 -5.33 -5.64 1.40
C ALA A 85 -6.49 -4.99 0.64
N LYS A 86 -7.62 -5.71 0.49
CA LYS A 86 -8.83 -5.16 -0.13
C LYS A 86 -9.35 -3.92 0.59
N ILE A 87 -9.37 -3.95 1.93
CA ILE A 87 -9.84 -2.80 2.72
C ILE A 87 -8.93 -1.60 2.50
N MET A 88 -7.61 -1.79 2.53
CA MET A 88 -6.66 -0.69 2.31
C MET A 88 -6.74 -0.14 0.89
N TYR A 89 -6.81 -1.00 -0.13
CA TYR A 89 -6.99 -0.54 -1.49
C TYR A 89 -8.35 0.14 -1.70
N GLN A 90 -9.42 -0.32 -1.05
CA GLN A 90 -10.74 0.34 -1.15
C GLN A 90 -10.66 1.77 -0.65
N LYS A 91 -10.12 2.01 0.55
CA LYS A 91 -9.91 3.37 1.09
C LYS A 91 -9.16 4.26 0.10
N SER A 92 -8.06 3.74 -0.46
CA SER A 92 -7.20 4.47 -1.39
C SER A 92 -7.87 4.75 -2.74
N CYS A 93 -8.57 3.77 -3.30
CA CYS A 93 -9.31 3.88 -4.55
C CYS A 93 -10.46 4.89 -4.43
N ASP A 94 -11.17 4.88 -3.31
CA ASP A 94 -12.26 5.83 -3.02
C ASP A 94 -11.74 7.27 -2.89
N ALA A 95 -10.47 7.43 -2.49
CA ALA A 95 -9.78 8.71 -2.44
C ALA A 95 -9.12 9.12 -3.77
N GLY A 96 -9.31 8.36 -4.85
CA GLY A 96 -8.84 8.71 -6.19
C GLY A 96 -7.44 8.20 -6.57
N GLU A 97 -6.85 7.30 -5.79
CA GLU A 97 -5.56 6.68 -6.14
C GLU A 97 -5.79 5.56 -7.18
N ASP A 98 -5.43 5.85 -8.42
CA ASP A 98 -5.63 4.94 -9.54
C ASP A 98 -4.92 3.58 -9.43
N PRO A 99 -3.72 3.45 -8.82
CA PRO A 99 -3.09 2.14 -8.66
C PRO A 99 -3.88 1.24 -7.69
N ALA A 100 -4.53 1.82 -6.68
CA ALA A 100 -5.33 1.07 -5.73
C ALA A 100 -6.60 0.51 -6.38
N CYS A 101 -7.27 1.29 -7.23
CA CYS A 101 -8.41 0.79 -8.01
C CYS A 101 -7.98 -0.34 -8.95
N PHE A 102 -6.82 -0.22 -9.61
CA PHE A 102 -6.28 -1.30 -10.44
C PHE A 102 -6.03 -2.59 -9.63
N ASN A 103 -5.47 -2.46 -8.42
CA ASN A 103 -5.21 -3.59 -7.55
C ASN A 103 -6.50 -4.26 -7.02
N LEU A 104 -7.56 -3.48 -6.73
CA LEU A 104 -8.89 -4.04 -6.43
C LEU A 104 -9.48 -4.80 -7.61
N GLY A 105 -9.29 -4.27 -8.83
CA GLY A 105 -9.68 -4.97 -10.05
C GLY A 105 -8.98 -6.33 -10.14
N SER A 106 -7.68 -6.37 -9.87
CA SER A 106 -6.87 -7.59 -9.88
C SER A 106 -7.30 -8.61 -8.83
N ILE A 107 -7.61 -8.16 -7.62
CA ILE A 107 -8.17 -9.01 -6.57
C ILE A 107 -9.52 -9.59 -7.00
N ASN A 108 -10.47 -8.75 -7.41
CA ASN A 108 -11.80 -9.21 -7.79
C ASN A 108 -11.75 -10.17 -8.98
N TYR A 109 -10.82 -9.96 -9.92
CA TYR A 109 -10.62 -10.87 -11.04
C TYR A 109 -10.16 -12.26 -10.58
N ARG A 110 -9.15 -12.33 -9.70
CA ARG A 110 -8.68 -13.58 -9.11
C ARG A 110 -9.76 -14.28 -8.30
N GLU A 111 -10.64 -13.52 -7.66
CA GLU A 111 -11.82 -14.05 -6.96
C GLU A 111 -12.96 -14.52 -7.89
N GLY A 112 -12.78 -14.50 -9.21
CA GLY A 112 -13.82 -14.87 -10.18
C GLY A 112 -14.95 -13.82 -10.33
N ARG A 113 -14.79 -12.64 -9.74
CA ARG A 113 -15.79 -11.56 -9.74
C ARG A 113 -15.57 -10.61 -10.91
N GLN A 114 -15.61 -11.14 -12.14
CA GLN A 114 -15.22 -10.42 -13.34
C GLN A 114 -15.97 -9.09 -13.54
N LYS A 115 -17.29 -9.04 -13.30
CA LYS A 115 -18.08 -7.80 -13.40
C LYS A 115 -17.55 -6.70 -12.46
N LYS A 116 -17.22 -7.06 -11.20
CA LYS A 116 -16.63 -6.12 -10.24
C LYS A 116 -15.22 -5.71 -10.66
N ALA A 117 -14.42 -6.65 -11.16
CA ALA A 117 -13.08 -6.36 -11.64
C ALA A 117 -13.08 -5.31 -12.76
N ILE A 118 -13.94 -5.48 -13.76
CA ILE A 118 -14.10 -4.54 -14.88
C ILE A 118 -14.48 -3.15 -14.37
N ASN A 119 -15.37 -3.05 -13.39
CA ASN A 119 -15.76 -1.75 -12.81
C ASN A 119 -14.58 -1.04 -12.15
N PHE A 120 -13.77 -1.75 -11.37
CA PHE A 120 -12.57 -1.17 -10.75
C PHE A 120 -11.50 -0.79 -11.77
N TYR A 121 -11.28 -1.62 -12.80
CA TYR A 121 -10.37 -1.27 -13.90
C TYR A 121 -10.85 -0.04 -14.68
N LYS A 122 -12.17 0.09 -14.91
CA LYS A 122 -12.77 1.29 -15.50
C LYS A 122 -12.53 2.53 -14.65
N GLN A 123 -12.69 2.42 -13.33
CA GLN A 123 -12.42 3.53 -12.41
C GLN A 123 -10.95 3.94 -12.45
N ALA A 124 -10.02 2.97 -12.40
CA ALA A 124 -8.59 3.23 -12.58
C ALA A 124 -8.30 3.91 -13.93
N CYS A 125 -8.91 3.42 -15.03
CA CYS A 125 -8.75 3.99 -16.36
C CYS A 125 -9.19 5.45 -16.45
N LYS A 126 -10.34 5.79 -15.85
CA LYS A 126 -10.85 7.18 -15.79
C LYS A 126 -9.88 8.16 -15.12
N MET A 127 -9.02 7.65 -14.24
CA MET A 127 -8.01 8.43 -13.54
C MET A 127 -6.63 8.38 -14.24
N GLY A 128 -6.55 7.83 -15.44
CA GLY A 128 -5.34 7.80 -16.26
C GLY A 128 -4.52 6.52 -16.19
N ASN A 129 -4.94 5.51 -15.40
CA ASN A 129 -4.22 4.24 -15.29
C ASN A 129 -4.32 3.43 -16.59
N GLN A 130 -3.27 3.50 -17.41
CA GLN A 130 -3.21 2.78 -18.70
C GLN A 130 -3.35 1.25 -18.54
N PRO A 131 -2.70 0.59 -17.55
CA PRO A 131 -2.93 -0.82 -17.28
C PRO A 131 -4.40 -1.15 -16.99
N GLY A 132 -5.10 -0.29 -16.25
CA GLY A 132 -6.52 -0.38 -15.97
C GLY A 132 -7.36 -0.31 -17.24
N CYS A 133 -7.10 0.66 -18.13
CA CYS A 133 -7.77 0.75 -19.42
C CYS A 133 -7.60 -0.53 -20.26
N ALA A 134 -6.37 -1.06 -20.33
CA ALA A 134 -6.08 -2.28 -21.07
C ALA A 134 -6.82 -3.51 -20.50
N LYS A 135 -6.85 -3.65 -19.17
CA LYS A 135 -7.58 -4.74 -18.49
C LYS A 135 -9.10 -4.62 -18.67
N GLU A 136 -9.65 -3.41 -18.53
CA GLU A 136 -11.08 -3.16 -18.76
C GLU A 136 -11.49 -3.58 -20.18
N GLN A 137 -10.77 -3.11 -21.19
CA GLN A 137 -11.07 -3.42 -22.59
C GLN A 137 -10.93 -4.91 -22.90
N ARG A 138 -9.87 -5.55 -22.39
CA ARG A 138 -9.64 -6.99 -22.63
C ARG A 138 -10.74 -7.87 -22.04
N LEU A 139 -11.26 -7.53 -20.86
CA LEU A 139 -12.25 -8.35 -20.14
C LEU A 139 -13.70 -8.08 -20.55
N LYS A 140 -13.95 -7.05 -21.37
CA LYS A 140 -15.25 -6.74 -21.97
C LYS A 140 -15.48 -7.40 -23.32
N ARG A 141 -14.42 -7.90 -23.96
CA ARG A 141 -14.49 -8.70 -25.18
C ARG A 141 -14.93 -10.12 -24.84
#